data_AF-A0A356D113-F1
#
_entry.id   AF-A0A356D113-F1
#
_cell.length_a   1.000
_cell.length_b   1.000
_cell.length_c   1.000
_cell.angle_alpha   90.00
_cell.angle_beta   90.00
_cell.angle_gamma   90.00
#
_symmetry.space_group_name_H-M   'P 1'
#
loop_
_entity.id
_entity.type
_entity.pdbx_description
1 polymer ?
#
loop_
_entity_poly.entity_id
_entity_poly.type
_entity_poly.pdbx_seq_one_letter_code
_entity_poly.pdbx_strand_id
1 'polypeptide(L)'
;MFNTTNYSIPFHQSNLLSYVEENKDVMNKLGNQLKSITNISEVCQGGTCYGLAHTFAAYELHGLGAESINQLNNCLQPVSLTKSPYEQIEKYTQKSIKECISKVLASRCTDIFNIQINQMPQHFYKYMAVKVDSLKLPDKPQDIENLEYIMRCLDNNKHEVKRSDSYNIEYETERKVIYDFYKTIELGLESSFPEIFKVDPIIYKKIQDKVSLTESEIKLFLKYAYHYCRLHYSYETAIFNSDIGITYSNKVSSLSYNNIIYNKTLDVTLQQIENHLSTIEDNKITSALLFLTNCHAMTISGRYDEQKKQYIFSFFEPNKGLLQTNDKTQIIDLIKEITAGNFIPPLTFTANFPFIERTLISQAIGSVIYLEKRNELSKKPYLPSINKKEIQILTKKHLAEDKVDMTLYNGAKLKFVDYDPKNDKIKLELMTKTKNYTLYSEFNDVNTTISLINASMDEYQKHKSKDIYIDGYASNYIYIDGYASNDIYIDKKGQILNRLKTA
;
A
#
# COMPACT_ATOMS: atom_id res chain seq x y z
N MET A 1 21.51 -25.87 -16.71
CA MET A 1 21.26 -24.47 -17.09
C MET A 1 20.05 -24.00 -16.29
N PHE A 2 20.20 -23.01 -15.42
CA PHE A 2 19.05 -22.41 -14.74
C PHE A 2 18.29 -21.58 -15.78
N ASN A 3 17.04 -21.92 -16.05
CA ASN A 3 16.18 -21.08 -16.89
C ASN A 3 15.94 -19.78 -16.13
N THR A 4 16.52 -18.66 -16.59
CA THR A 4 16.16 -17.35 -16.06
C THR A 4 14.66 -17.12 -16.30
N THR A 5 13.85 -17.25 -15.26
CA THR A 5 12.42 -17.00 -15.33
C THR A 5 12.19 -15.56 -15.77
N ASN A 6 11.45 -15.37 -16.86
CA ASN A 6 11.14 -14.04 -17.34
C ASN A 6 9.84 -13.56 -16.67
N TYR A 7 9.96 -12.58 -15.78
CA TYR A 7 8.80 -11.98 -15.11
C TYR A 7 8.09 -11.04 -16.09
N SER A 8 6.78 -11.22 -16.28
CA SER A 8 5.99 -10.43 -17.23
C SER A 8 5.90 -8.95 -16.84
N ILE A 9 5.95 -8.65 -15.53
CA ILE A 9 6.05 -7.30 -14.98
C ILE A 9 7.19 -7.28 -13.95
N PRO A 10 8.39 -6.78 -14.30
CA PRO A 10 9.50 -6.65 -13.36
C PRO A 10 9.15 -5.74 -12.18
N PHE A 11 9.61 -6.08 -10.98
CA PHE A 11 9.46 -5.25 -9.79
C PHE A 11 10.56 -5.59 -8.78
N HIS A 12 11.12 -4.57 -8.13
CA HIS A 12 12.11 -4.74 -7.07
C HIS A 12 11.75 -3.87 -5.88
N GLN A 13 11.49 -4.49 -4.73
CA GLN A 13 11.16 -3.77 -3.49
C GLN A 13 12.21 -2.72 -3.11
N SER A 14 13.49 -2.96 -3.44
CA SER A 14 14.58 -2.02 -3.18
C SER A 14 14.31 -0.65 -3.81
N ASN A 15 13.71 -0.60 -5.00
CA ASN A 15 13.41 0.66 -5.68
C ASN A 15 12.34 1.45 -4.93
N LEU A 16 11.33 0.76 -4.37
CA LEU A 16 10.32 1.38 -3.52
C LEU A 16 10.96 1.94 -2.23
N LEU A 17 11.80 1.14 -1.59
CA LEU A 17 12.47 1.51 -0.35
C LEU A 17 13.41 2.70 -0.55
N SER A 18 14.27 2.66 -1.57
CA SER A 18 15.16 3.79 -1.91
C SER A 18 14.37 5.06 -2.23
N TYR A 19 13.27 4.95 -2.99
CA TYR A 19 12.43 6.11 -3.28
C TYR A 19 11.85 6.72 -2.00
N VAL A 20 11.33 5.90 -1.09
CA VAL A 20 10.75 6.35 0.18
C VAL A 20 11.81 7.02 1.06
N GLU A 21 13.02 6.46 1.13
CA GLU A 21 14.15 6.99 1.89
C GLU A 21 14.65 8.34 1.34
N GLU A 22 14.76 8.46 0.01
CA GLU A 22 15.24 9.66 -0.67
C GLU A 22 14.22 10.82 -0.64
N ASN A 23 12.92 10.52 -0.52
CA ASN A 23 11.85 11.52 -0.60
C ASN A 23 11.20 11.77 0.76
N LYS A 24 11.90 12.49 1.64
CA LYS A 24 11.47 12.79 3.03
C LYS A 24 10.07 13.42 3.14
N ASP A 25 9.62 14.18 2.15
CA ASP A 25 8.27 14.76 2.15
C ASP A 25 7.16 13.70 2.00
N VAL A 26 7.43 12.61 1.28
CA VAL A 26 6.57 11.42 1.23
C VAL A 26 6.52 10.78 2.61
N MET A 27 7.69 10.63 3.25
CA MET A 27 7.81 10.08 4.60
C MET A 27 7.08 10.90 5.66
N ASN A 28 7.12 12.23 5.57
CA ASN A 28 6.37 13.10 6.48
C ASN A 28 4.85 12.95 6.32
N LYS A 29 4.36 12.80 5.08
CA LYS A 29 2.94 12.51 4.82
C LYS A 29 2.55 11.11 5.30
N LEU A 30 3.43 10.13 5.10
CA LEU A 30 3.27 8.77 5.58
C LEU A 30 3.24 8.70 7.11
N GLY A 31 4.14 9.40 7.80
CA GLY A 31 4.26 9.33 9.26
C GLY A 31 2.98 9.69 10.02
N ASN A 32 2.15 10.58 9.46
CA ASN A 32 0.84 10.92 10.04
C ASN A 32 -0.26 9.88 9.77
N GLN A 33 -0.08 9.04 8.75
CA GLN A 33 -1.03 8.00 8.34
C GLN A 33 -0.64 6.60 8.85
N LEU A 34 0.62 6.43 9.21
CA LEU A 34 1.16 5.20 9.78
C LEU A 34 0.96 5.23 11.29
N LYS A 35 0.37 4.17 11.83
CA LYS A 35 0.01 4.08 13.26
C LYS A 35 1.24 3.99 14.19
N SER A 36 2.42 3.64 13.66
CA SER A 36 3.70 3.71 14.37
C SER A 36 4.86 4.07 13.43
N ILE A 37 5.42 5.26 13.58
CA ILE A 37 6.57 5.77 12.79
C ILE A 37 7.86 4.97 13.06
N THR A 38 7.99 4.39 14.25
CA THR A 38 9.12 3.53 14.66
C THR A 38 9.30 2.30 13.77
N ASN A 39 8.23 1.82 13.12
CA ASN A 39 8.34 0.72 12.16
C ASN A 39 9.10 1.13 10.89
N ILE A 40 9.21 2.42 10.54
CA ILE A 40 9.76 2.83 9.24
C ILE A 40 11.29 2.95 9.22
N SER A 41 11.93 3.24 10.35
CA SER A 41 13.40 3.18 10.42
C SER A 41 13.92 1.73 10.41
N GLU A 42 13.07 0.77 10.76
CA GLU A 42 13.35 -0.68 10.73
C GLU A 42 12.74 -1.40 9.50
N VAL A 43 11.82 -0.74 8.76
CA VAL A 43 11.19 -1.19 7.48
C VAL A 43 12.20 -1.66 6.44
N CYS A 44 13.44 -1.20 6.53
CA CYS A 44 14.49 -1.49 5.57
C CYS A 44 15.09 -2.91 5.66
N GLN A 45 14.79 -3.74 6.67
CA GLN A 45 15.46 -5.04 6.82
C GLN A 45 14.57 -6.29 6.97
N GLY A 46 13.26 -6.18 7.23
CA GLY A 46 12.38 -7.36 7.25
C GLY A 46 10.89 -7.07 7.40
N GLY A 47 10.07 -7.54 6.45
CA GLY A 47 8.60 -7.48 6.52
C GLY A 47 7.89 -6.77 5.36
N THR A 48 8.58 -5.89 4.63
CA THR A 48 8.00 -5.18 3.47
C THR A 48 7.53 -6.15 2.36
N CYS A 49 8.27 -7.25 2.14
CA CYS A 49 7.86 -8.30 1.21
C CYS A 49 6.50 -8.92 1.58
N TYR A 50 6.19 -9.06 2.88
CA TYR A 50 4.88 -9.51 3.35
C TYR A 50 3.79 -8.51 2.98
N GLY A 51 4.03 -7.22 3.26
CA GLY A 51 3.07 -6.17 2.92
C GLY A 51 2.80 -6.08 1.42
N LEU A 52 3.85 -6.17 0.60
CA LEU A 52 3.76 -6.18 -0.86
C LEU A 52 3.00 -7.40 -1.38
N ALA A 53 3.38 -8.60 -0.94
CA ALA A 53 2.76 -9.84 -1.37
C ALA A 53 1.29 -9.90 -0.96
N HIS A 54 0.98 -9.52 0.28
CA HIS A 54 -0.38 -9.47 0.80
C HIS A 54 -1.23 -8.43 0.05
N THR A 55 -0.73 -7.22 -0.16
CA THR A 55 -1.44 -6.18 -0.93
C THR A 55 -1.68 -6.67 -2.35
N PHE A 56 -0.67 -7.26 -3.00
CA PHE A 56 -0.84 -7.81 -4.35
C PHE A 56 -1.94 -8.89 -4.40
N ALA A 57 -1.91 -9.87 -3.49
CA ALA A 57 -2.94 -10.91 -3.40
C ALA A 57 -4.33 -10.29 -3.29
N ALA A 58 -4.42 -9.21 -2.51
CA ALA A 58 -5.63 -8.46 -2.31
C ALA A 58 -6.21 -7.85 -3.61
N TYR A 59 -5.39 -7.13 -4.37
CA TYR A 59 -5.80 -6.58 -5.67
C TYR A 59 -6.04 -7.69 -6.71
N GLU A 60 -5.26 -8.77 -6.67
CA GLU A 60 -5.31 -9.88 -7.61
C GLU A 60 -6.62 -10.67 -7.53
N LEU A 61 -7.16 -10.85 -6.32
CA LEU A 61 -8.49 -11.45 -6.08
C LEU A 61 -9.64 -10.64 -6.70
N HIS A 62 -9.40 -9.37 -7.05
CA HIS A 62 -10.34 -8.50 -7.77
C HIS A 62 -9.93 -8.22 -9.23
N GLY A 63 -8.96 -8.96 -9.76
CA GLY A 63 -8.48 -8.81 -11.14
C GLY A 63 -7.56 -7.61 -11.37
N LEU A 64 -7.08 -6.96 -10.31
CA LEU A 64 -6.30 -5.72 -10.36
C LEU A 64 -4.82 -5.90 -9.99
N GLY A 65 -4.35 -7.14 -9.77
CA GLY A 65 -2.98 -7.39 -9.28
C GLY A 65 -1.92 -6.81 -10.19
N ALA A 66 -1.97 -7.12 -11.49
CA ALA A 66 -1.03 -6.57 -12.49
C ALA A 66 -1.09 -5.03 -12.59
N GLU A 67 -2.29 -4.45 -12.55
CA GLU A 67 -2.48 -2.99 -12.57
C GLU A 67 -1.85 -2.34 -11.34
N SER A 68 -1.97 -2.97 -10.17
CA SER A 68 -1.41 -2.48 -8.92
C SER A 68 0.13 -2.43 -8.95
N ILE A 69 0.79 -3.44 -9.53
CA ILE A 69 2.26 -3.47 -9.66
C ILE A 69 2.74 -2.47 -10.71
N ASN A 70 2.06 -2.40 -11.86
CA ASN A 70 2.37 -1.41 -12.89
C ASN A 70 2.23 0.03 -12.38
N GLN A 71 1.23 0.30 -11.55
CA GLN A 71 1.05 1.61 -10.93
C GLN A 71 2.22 1.97 -10.01
N LEU A 72 2.69 1.02 -9.17
CA LEU A 72 3.89 1.24 -8.36
C LEU A 72 5.11 1.53 -9.23
N ASN A 73 5.36 0.72 -10.26
CA ASN A 73 6.46 0.93 -11.20
C ASN A 73 6.39 2.32 -11.89
N ASN A 74 5.21 2.72 -12.37
CA ASN A 74 5.00 4.02 -13.00
C ASN A 74 5.23 5.20 -12.04
N CYS A 75 5.01 5.00 -10.74
CA CYS A 75 5.30 6.02 -9.74
C CYS A 75 6.79 6.09 -9.38
N LEU A 76 7.49 4.96 -9.36
CA LEU A 76 8.93 4.89 -9.08
C LEU A 76 9.78 5.33 -10.27
N GLN A 77 9.29 5.12 -11.49
CA GLN A 77 9.90 5.58 -12.74
C GLN A 77 8.88 6.38 -13.54
N PRO A 78 8.60 7.63 -13.15
CA PRO A 78 7.65 8.44 -13.88
C PRO A 78 8.10 8.67 -15.31
N VAL A 79 7.23 8.31 -16.25
CA VAL A 79 7.39 8.65 -17.65
C VAL A 79 7.54 10.17 -17.76
N SER A 80 8.59 10.63 -18.44
CA SER A 80 8.73 12.06 -18.75
C SER A 80 7.49 12.50 -19.54
N LEU A 81 6.63 13.34 -18.95
CA LEU A 81 5.50 13.88 -19.69
C LEU A 81 5.99 14.81 -20.80
N THR A 82 5.14 14.94 -21.83
CA THR A 82 5.30 15.77 -23.04
C THR A 82 6.10 17.04 -22.79
N LYS A 83 7.22 17.18 -23.50
CA LYS A 83 8.07 18.38 -23.48
C LYS A 83 7.21 19.60 -23.83
N SER A 84 7.14 20.56 -22.92
CA SER A 84 6.63 21.88 -23.27
C SER A 84 7.73 22.61 -24.04
N PRO A 85 7.39 23.40 -25.07
CA PRO A 85 8.36 24.33 -25.65
C PRO A 85 8.86 25.39 -24.65
N TYR A 86 8.17 25.56 -23.52
CA TYR A 86 8.48 26.54 -22.51
C TYR A 86 9.03 25.87 -21.25
N GLU A 87 10.31 26.08 -20.98
CA GLU A 87 11.05 25.48 -19.86
C GLU A 87 10.38 25.74 -18.50
N GLN A 88 9.82 26.94 -18.29
CA GLN A 88 9.11 27.26 -17.06
C GLN A 88 7.89 26.35 -16.88
N ILE A 89 7.07 26.16 -17.92
CA ILE A 89 5.87 25.31 -17.87
C ILE A 89 6.26 23.86 -17.64
N GLU A 90 7.31 23.37 -18.30
CA GLU A 90 7.84 22.03 -18.07
C GLU A 90 8.27 21.85 -16.61
N LYS A 91 9.06 22.78 -16.06
CA LYS A 91 9.50 22.76 -14.65
C LYS A 91 8.32 22.64 -13.68
N TYR A 92 7.28 23.45 -13.86
CA TYR A 92 6.10 23.43 -12.97
C TYR A 92 5.22 22.21 -13.19
N THR A 93 5.11 21.72 -14.41
CA THR A 93 4.42 20.45 -14.70
C THR A 93 5.14 19.28 -14.02
N GLN A 94 6.48 19.23 -14.08
CA GLN A 94 7.28 18.23 -13.37
C GLN A 94 7.11 18.32 -11.85
N LYS A 95 7.05 19.53 -11.28
CA LYS A 95 6.73 19.76 -9.86
C LYS A 95 5.37 19.15 -9.51
N SER A 96 4.32 19.42 -10.29
CA SER A 96 2.97 18.88 -10.10
C SER A 96 2.90 17.36 -10.22
N ILE A 97 3.59 16.78 -11.21
CA ILE A 97 3.68 15.32 -11.39
C ILE A 97 4.27 14.68 -10.13
N LYS A 98 5.40 15.20 -9.65
CA LYS A 98 6.04 14.70 -8.43
C LYS A 98 5.11 14.77 -7.23
N GLU A 99 4.32 15.84 -7.11
CA GLU A 99 3.34 15.97 -6.03
C GLU A 99 2.21 14.93 -6.12
N CYS A 100 1.64 14.72 -7.31
CA CYS A 100 0.63 13.68 -7.54
C CYS A 100 1.18 12.27 -7.26
N ILE A 101 2.39 11.97 -7.75
CA ILE A 101 3.09 10.70 -7.49
C ILE A 101 3.29 10.50 -5.99
N SER A 102 3.75 11.53 -5.28
CA SER A 102 3.94 11.50 -3.83
C SER A 102 2.64 11.14 -3.11
N LYS A 103 1.49 11.68 -3.53
CA LYS A 103 0.18 11.34 -2.95
C LYS A 103 -0.21 9.88 -3.22
N VAL A 104 -0.09 9.43 -4.47
CA VAL A 104 -0.41 8.04 -4.85
C VAL A 104 0.49 7.06 -4.10
N LEU A 105 1.81 7.28 -4.12
CA LEU A 105 2.77 6.44 -3.40
C LEU A 105 2.53 6.45 -1.90
N ALA A 106 2.24 7.59 -1.29
CA ALA A 106 1.91 7.65 0.14
C ALA A 106 0.72 6.74 0.46
N SER A 107 -0.37 6.83 -0.31
CA SER A 107 -1.53 5.94 -0.12
C SER A 107 -1.15 4.46 -0.27
N ARG A 108 -0.36 4.10 -1.30
CA ARG A 108 0.04 2.71 -1.53
C ARG A 108 0.98 2.17 -0.46
N CYS A 109 1.93 3.00 -0.03
CA CYS A 109 2.89 2.65 1.01
C CYS A 109 2.20 2.53 2.36
N THR A 110 1.18 3.35 2.66
CA THR A 110 0.37 3.20 3.87
C THR A 110 -0.28 1.81 3.94
N ASP A 111 -0.88 1.33 2.85
CA ASP A 111 -1.45 -0.02 2.79
C ASP A 111 -0.36 -1.08 3.05
N ILE A 112 0.76 -1.00 2.31
CA ILE A 112 1.87 -1.96 2.39
C ILE A 112 2.52 -1.98 3.78
N PHE A 113 2.81 -0.81 4.36
CA PHE A 113 3.56 -0.67 5.60
C PHE A 113 2.70 -0.82 6.86
N ASN A 114 1.38 -0.61 6.79
CA ASN A 114 0.50 -0.93 7.92
C ASN A 114 0.24 -2.44 8.02
N ILE A 115 0.17 -3.15 6.89
CA ILE A 115 -0.02 -4.61 6.91
C ILE A 115 1.29 -5.40 6.92
N GLN A 116 2.43 -4.70 6.85
CA GLN A 116 3.71 -5.37 6.99
C GLN A 116 3.76 -6.05 8.35
N ILE A 117 4.13 -7.31 8.33
CA ILE A 117 4.34 -8.06 9.55
C ILE A 117 5.82 -8.39 9.57
N ASN A 118 6.52 -7.88 10.58
CA ASN A 118 7.73 -8.57 10.99
C ASN A 118 7.26 -9.93 11.55
N GLN A 119 7.46 -11.00 10.79
CA GLN A 119 7.02 -12.34 11.19
C GLN A 119 7.80 -12.85 12.41
N MET A 120 8.96 -12.26 12.69
CA MET A 120 9.82 -12.65 13.80
C MET A 120 9.13 -12.43 15.16
N PRO A 121 8.57 -11.24 15.48
CA PRO A 121 7.75 -11.06 16.67
C PRO A 121 6.57 -12.03 16.77
N GLN A 122 5.80 -12.22 15.70
CA GLN A 122 4.64 -13.13 15.75
C GLN A 122 5.05 -14.59 16.00
N HIS A 123 6.11 -15.06 15.34
CA HIS A 123 6.68 -16.38 15.56
C HIS A 123 7.21 -16.53 16.99
N PHE A 124 7.93 -15.52 17.49
CA PHE A 124 8.43 -15.48 18.85
C PHE A 124 7.30 -15.58 19.88
N TYR A 125 6.26 -14.76 19.77
CA TYR A 125 5.15 -14.80 20.73
C TYR A 125 4.35 -16.12 20.67
N LYS A 126 4.24 -16.72 19.47
CA LYS A 126 3.69 -18.08 19.33
C LYS A 126 4.55 -19.11 20.07
N TYR A 127 5.87 -19.03 19.92
CA TYR A 127 6.81 -19.89 20.61
C TYR A 127 6.76 -19.68 22.14
N MET A 128 6.74 -18.43 22.60
CA MET A 128 6.67 -18.08 24.01
C MET A 128 5.38 -18.59 24.66
N ALA A 129 4.24 -18.47 23.99
CA ALA A 129 2.96 -19.01 24.47
C ALA A 129 3.03 -20.54 24.72
N VAL A 130 3.79 -21.29 23.93
CA VAL A 130 4.03 -22.73 24.17
C VAL A 130 5.05 -22.94 25.29
N LYS A 131 6.10 -22.11 25.33
CA LYS A 131 7.20 -22.21 26.30
C LYS A 131 6.80 -21.86 27.73
N VAL A 132 5.70 -21.13 27.95
CA VAL A 132 5.25 -20.73 29.29
C VAL A 132 5.18 -21.91 30.27
N ASP A 133 4.73 -23.08 29.81
CA ASP A 133 4.61 -24.27 30.68
C ASP A 133 5.95 -24.74 31.25
N SER A 134 7.04 -24.49 30.50
CA SER A 134 8.40 -24.85 30.89
C SER A 134 9.14 -23.75 31.65
N LEU A 135 8.54 -22.56 31.83
CA LEU A 135 9.17 -21.47 32.56
C LEU A 135 9.22 -21.79 34.06
N LYS A 136 10.41 -21.58 34.64
CA LYS A 136 10.58 -21.57 36.09
C LYS A 136 10.19 -20.19 36.59
N LEU A 137 9.02 -20.09 37.22
CA LEU A 137 8.60 -18.85 37.85
C LEU A 137 9.33 -18.68 39.19
N PRO A 138 9.69 -17.43 39.58
CA PRO A 138 10.22 -17.16 40.91
C PRO A 138 9.19 -17.52 41.99
N ASP A 139 9.60 -17.66 43.25
CA ASP A 139 8.64 -17.83 44.34
C ASP A 139 7.77 -16.56 44.51
N LYS A 140 6.47 -16.73 44.77
CA LYS A 140 5.52 -15.62 45.00
C LYS A 140 5.53 -15.21 46.48
N PRO A 141 5.98 -13.98 46.84
CA PRO A 141 5.79 -13.45 48.20
C PRO A 141 4.30 -13.37 48.56
N GLN A 142 3.95 -13.50 49.85
CA GLN A 142 2.54 -13.54 50.27
C GLN A 142 1.77 -12.24 49.96
N ASP A 143 2.44 -11.09 50.03
CA ASP A 143 1.79 -9.77 49.92
C ASP A 143 1.92 -9.11 48.54
N ILE A 144 2.43 -9.83 47.54
CA ILE A 144 2.62 -9.25 46.20
C ILE A 144 1.31 -9.26 45.41
N GLU A 145 0.97 -8.12 44.79
CA GLU A 145 -0.14 -8.07 43.85
C GLU A 145 0.17 -8.88 42.58
N ASN A 146 -0.87 -9.40 41.92
CA ASN A 146 -0.70 -10.22 40.73
C ASN A 146 0.08 -9.51 39.63
N LEU A 147 -0.22 -8.23 39.36
CA LEU A 147 0.46 -7.46 38.32
C LEU A 147 1.95 -7.30 38.60
N GLU A 148 2.30 -6.92 39.83
CA GLU A 148 3.70 -6.79 40.23
C GLU A 148 4.44 -8.13 40.11
N TYR A 149 3.79 -9.23 40.51
CA TYR A 149 4.36 -10.56 40.38
C TYR A 149 4.53 -11.01 38.92
N ILE A 150 3.57 -10.70 38.04
CA ILE A 150 3.66 -10.96 36.60
C ILE A 150 4.86 -10.20 36.01
N MET A 151 5.03 -8.93 36.37
CA MET A 151 6.16 -8.12 35.90
C MET A 151 7.50 -8.72 36.38
N ARG A 152 7.59 -9.15 37.64
CA ARG A 152 8.77 -9.88 38.14
C ARG A 152 9.01 -11.21 37.43
N CYS A 153 7.95 -11.94 37.05
CA CYS A 153 8.07 -13.16 36.25
C CYS A 153 8.68 -12.86 34.88
N LEU A 154 8.25 -11.77 34.23
CA LEU A 154 8.82 -11.33 32.96
C LEU A 154 10.29 -10.93 33.13
N ASP A 155 10.63 -10.19 34.20
CA ASP A 155 12.00 -9.72 34.45
C ASP A 155 12.96 -10.90 34.67
N ASN A 156 12.54 -11.90 35.44
CA ASN A 156 13.34 -13.11 35.67
C ASN A 156 13.47 -14.00 34.42
N ASN A 157 12.54 -13.89 33.48
CA ASN A 157 12.56 -14.62 32.21
C ASN A 157 12.95 -13.72 31.04
N LYS A 158 13.62 -12.59 31.29
CA LYS A 158 14.15 -11.72 30.25
C LYS A 158 15.26 -12.44 29.49
N HIS A 159 15.18 -12.49 28.16
CA HIS A 159 16.26 -13.04 27.32
C HIS A 159 16.90 -11.89 26.54
N GLU A 160 17.52 -10.95 27.25
CA GLU A 160 17.84 -9.61 26.73
C GLU A 160 18.80 -9.59 25.53
N VAL A 161 19.81 -10.45 25.44
CA VAL A 161 20.87 -10.27 24.41
C VAL A 161 20.59 -11.01 23.10
N LYS A 162 19.69 -12.00 23.07
CA LYS A 162 19.32 -12.71 21.82
C LYS A 162 17.97 -12.27 21.23
N ARG A 163 17.12 -11.60 22.01
CA ARG A 163 15.76 -11.19 21.59
C ARG A 163 15.77 -9.96 20.67
N SER A 164 16.55 -8.93 20.99
CA SER A 164 16.68 -7.72 20.14
C SER A 164 17.29 -8.09 18.78
N ASP A 165 18.39 -8.83 18.80
CA ASP A 165 19.20 -9.07 17.60
C ASP A 165 18.58 -10.10 16.64
N SER A 166 17.79 -11.05 17.17
CA SER A 166 17.17 -12.10 16.35
C SER A 166 15.71 -11.83 15.99
N TYR A 167 14.94 -11.14 16.85
CA TYR A 167 13.50 -10.96 16.66
C TYR A 167 13.05 -9.50 16.60
N ASN A 168 13.95 -8.55 16.82
CA ASN A 168 13.64 -7.11 16.83
C ASN A 168 12.47 -6.75 17.77
N ILE A 169 12.46 -7.39 18.95
CA ILE A 169 11.49 -7.11 20.02
C ILE A 169 12.23 -6.44 21.16
N GLU A 170 11.85 -5.21 21.45
CA GLU A 170 12.27 -4.53 22.67
C GLU A 170 11.49 -5.09 23.87
N TYR A 171 12.23 -5.49 24.91
CA TYR A 171 11.66 -6.07 26.12
C TYR A 171 10.68 -5.13 26.83
N GLU A 172 10.97 -3.84 26.90
CA GLU A 172 10.08 -2.85 27.51
C GLU A 172 8.76 -2.70 26.75
N THR A 173 8.78 -2.83 25.42
CA THR A 173 7.57 -2.83 24.60
C THR A 173 6.71 -4.06 24.91
N GLU A 174 7.30 -5.26 25.02
CA GLU A 174 6.59 -6.48 25.44
C GLU A 174 5.93 -6.30 26.82
N ARG A 175 6.69 -5.82 27.82
CA ARG A 175 6.17 -5.60 29.18
C ARG A 175 5.00 -4.64 29.19
N LYS A 176 5.10 -3.54 28.46
CA LYS A 176 4.04 -2.52 28.36
C LYS A 176 2.75 -3.10 27.79
N VAL A 177 2.84 -3.88 26.70
CA VAL A 177 1.66 -4.51 26.07
C VAL A 177 0.99 -5.50 27.05
N ILE A 178 1.77 -6.28 27.79
CA ILE A 178 1.23 -7.23 28.80
C ILE A 178 0.62 -6.49 30.00
N TYR A 179 1.24 -5.38 30.43
CA TYR A 179 0.70 -4.50 31.47
C TYR A 179 -0.67 -3.93 31.07
N ASP A 180 -0.76 -3.35 29.87
CA ASP A 180 -1.98 -2.74 29.35
C ASP A 180 -3.10 -3.79 29.21
N PHE A 181 -2.75 -5.02 28.80
CA PHE A 181 -3.68 -6.14 28.75
C PHE A 181 -4.23 -6.51 30.13
N TYR A 182 -3.36 -6.61 31.14
CA TYR A 182 -3.80 -6.84 32.52
C TYR A 182 -4.74 -5.74 33.01
N LYS A 183 -4.39 -4.47 32.78
CA LYS A 183 -5.21 -3.31 33.19
C LYS A 183 -6.57 -3.28 32.51
N THR A 184 -6.64 -3.68 31.24
CA THR A 184 -7.91 -3.82 30.52
C THR A 184 -8.84 -4.82 31.24
N ILE A 185 -8.31 -5.96 31.67
CA ILE A 185 -9.05 -6.98 32.43
C ILE A 185 -9.46 -6.45 33.82
N GLU A 186 -8.51 -5.86 34.55
CA GLU A 186 -8.74 -5.31 35.89
C GLU A 186 -9.87 -4.26 35.90
N LEU A 187 -9.92 -3.40 34.89
CA LEU A 187 -10.94 -2.36 34.75
C LEU A 187 -12.27 -2.87 34.16
N GLY A 188 -12.33 -4.14 33.75
CA GLY A 188 -13.50 -4.71 33.08
C GLY A 188 -13.82 -4.06 31.73
N LEU A 189 -12.82 -3.46 31.09
CA LEU A 189 -12.99 -2.82 29.79
C LEU A 189 -13.08 -3.89 28.70
N GLU A 190 -13.96 -3.65 27.73
CA GLU A 190 -13.92 -4.42 26.49
C GLU A 190 -12.61 -4.10 25.78
N SER A 191 -11.87 -5.13 25.40
CA SER A 191 -10.67 -4.94 24.62
C SER A 191 -11.01 -4.43 23.23
N SER A 192 -10.18 -3.54 22.68
CA SER A 192 -10.31 -3.03 21.31
C SER A 192 -10.22 -4.13 20.23
N PHE A 193 -9.77 -5.33 20.60
CA PHE A 193 -9.78 -6.50 19.72
C PHE A 193 -11.03 -7.34 20.04
N PRO A 194 -12.08 -7.30 19.19
CA PRO A 194 -13.45 -7.73 19.51
C PRO A 194 -13.64 -9.23 19.82
N GLU A 195 -12.57 -10.01 19.82
CA GLU A 195 -12.64 -11.47 19.90
C GLU A 195 -11.39 -12.08 20.56
N ILE A 196 -10.66 -11.33 21.38
CA ILE A 196 -9.63 -11.97 22.23
C ILE A 196 -10.26 -13.14 22.95
N PHE A 197 -9.62 -14.31 22.80
CA PHE A 197 -9.80 -15.50 23.63
C PHE A 197 -10.49 -15.12 24.93
N LYS A 198 -11.69 -15.65 25.19
CA LYS A 198 -12.30 -15.49 26.51
C LYS A 198 -11.27 -15.94 27.53
N VAL A 199 -10.59 -14.98 28.17
CA VAL A 199 -9.69 -15.25 29.29
C VAL A 199 -10.50 -16.13 30.22
N ASP A 200 -9.87 -17.19 30.73
CA ASP A 200 -10.57 -18.12 31.62
C ASP A 200 -11.39 -17.29 32.64
N PRO A 201 -12.73 -17.48 32.72
CA PRO A 201 -13.57 -16.63 33.54
C PRO A 201 -13.12 -16.56 35.00
N ILE A 202 -12.45 -17.60 35.49
CA ILE A 202 -11.88 -17.67 36.84
C ILE A 202 -10.72 -16.68 36.95
N ILE A 203 -9.79 -16.67 36.00
CA ILE A 203 -8.66 -15.72 35.97
C ILE A 203 -9.17 -14.30 35.83
N TYR A 204 -10.10 -14.07 34.89
CA TYR A 204 -10.69 -12.76 34.64
C TYR A 204 -11.30 -12.18 35.91
N LYS A 205 -12.17 -12.96 36.59
CA LYS A 205 -12.81 -12.55 37.83
C LYS A 205 -11.81 -12.34 38.97
N LYS A 206 -10.82 -13.22 39.13
CA LYS A 206 -9.79 -13.05 40.17
C LYS A 206 -8.97 -11.79 39.98
N ILE A 207 -8.65 -11.40 38.74
CA ILE A 207 -7.95 -10.14 38.45
C ILE A 207 -8.82 -8.94 38.83
N GLN A 208 -10.10 -8.92 38.45
CA GLN A 208 -11.04 -7.84 38.82
C GLN A 208 -11.26 -7.71 40.31
N ASP A 209 -11.47 -8.85 40.98
CA ASP A 209 -11.71 -8.92 42.42
C ASP A 209 -10.40 -8.77 43.24
N LYS A 210 -9.25 -8.55 42.58
CA LYS A 210 -7.90 -8.48 43.17
C LYS A 210 -7.53 -9.69 44.03
N VAL A 211 -8.04 -10.86 43.68
CA VAL A 211 -7.74 -12.14 44.31
C VAL A 211 -6.43 -12.69 43.75
N SER A 212 -5.57 -13.18 44.64
CA SER A 212 -4.26 -13.74 44.28
C SER A 212 -4.41 -14.93 43.31
N LEU A 213 -3.70 -14.87 42.19
CA LEU A 213 -3.58 -15.97 41.22
C LEU A 213 -2.54 -16.99 41.69
N THR A 214 -2.83 -18.27 41.50
CA THR A 214 -1.88 -19.37 41.71
C THR A 214 -0.80 -19.38 40.63
N GLU A 215 0.29 -20.13 40.83
CA GLU A 215 1.34 -20.25 39.82
C GLU A 215 0.81 -20.77 38.46
N SER A 216 -0.07 -21.78 38.48
CA SER A 216 -0.68 -22.33 37.26
C SER A 216 -1.57 -21.30 36.55
N GLU A 217 -2.30 -20.48 37.31
CA GLU A 217 -3.12 -19.39 36.80
C GLU A 217 -2.27 -18.25 36.22
N ILE A 218 -1.11 -17.94 36.82
CA ILE A 218 -0.14 -16.99 36.28
C ILE A 218 0.44 -17.49 34.97
N LYS A 219 0.82 -18.77 34.88
CA LYS A 219 1.25 -19.39 33.61
C LYS A 219 0.16 -19.32 32.57
N LEU A 220 -1.08 -19.63 32.92
CA LEU A 220 -2.21 -19.54 32.00
C LEU A 220 -2.48 -18.09 31.56
N PHE A 221 -2.39 -17.11 32.46
CA PHE A 221 -2.46 -15.69 32.12
C PHE A 221 -1.34 -15.28 31.15
N LEU A 222 -0.09 -15.65 31.40
CA LEU A 222 1.04 -15.33 30.54
C LEU A 222 0.87 -15.92 29.12
N LYS A 223 0.25 -17.10 29.00
CA LYS A 223 -0.13 -17.64 27.69
C LYS A 223 -1.12 -16.73 26.96
N TYR A 224 -2.17 -16.28 27.65
CA TYR A 224 -3.13 -15.32 27.07
C TYR A 224 -2.45 -14.00 26.71
N ALA A 225 -1.55 -13.51 27.55
CA ALA A 225 -0.82 -12.27 27.32
C ALA A 225 0.12 -12.37 26.10
N TYR A 226 0.87 -13.46 25.93
CA TYR A 226 1.68 -13.67 24.73
C TYR A 226 0.83 -13.86 23.47
N HIS A 227 -0.34 -14.49 23.58
CA HIS A 227 -1.31 -14.51 22.49
C HIS A 227 -1.82 -13.09 22.16
N TYR A 228 -2.10 -12.27 23.16
CA TYR A 228 -2.48 -10.88 22.98
C TYR A 228 -1.38 -10.05 22.30
N CYS A 229 -0.12 -10.21 22.73
CA CYS A 229 1.04 -9.60 22.07
C CYS A 229 1.10 -10.01 20.60
N ARG A 230 0.94 -11.29 20.27
CA ARG A 230 0.87 -11.75 18.87
C ARG A 230 -0.26 -11.05 18.10
N LEU A 231 -1.44 -10.92 18.68
CA LEU A 231 -2.62 -10.31 18.04
C LEU A 231 -2.41 -8.82 17.75
N HIS A 232 -1.70 -8.10 18.63
CA HIS A 232 -1.34 -6.71 18.43
C HIS A 232 -0.61 -6.50 17.08
N TYR A 233 0.23 -7.46 16.66
CA TYR A 233 0.92 -7.42 15.37
C TYR A 233 0.09 -7.92 14.18
N SER A 234 -1.02 -8.65 14.37
CA SER A 234 -1.81 -9.24 13.27
C SER A 234 -3.10 -8.48 12.95
N TYR A 235 -3.56 -7.61 13.85
CA TYR A 235 -4.86 -6.94 13.75
C TYR A 235 -4.98 -6.01 12.54
N GLU A 236 -3.90 -5.31 12.18
CA GLU A 236 -3.91 -4.38 11.04
C GLU A 236 -4.14 -5.10 9.70
N THR A 237 -3.53 -6.26 9.51
CA THR A 237 -3.79 -7.13 8.34
C THR A 237 -5.26 -7.54 8.27
N ALA A 238 -5.89 -7.80 9.41
CA ALA A 238 -7.29 -8.20 9.47
C ALA A 238 -8.25 -7.04 9.16
N ILE A 239 -7.98 -5.83 9.67
CA ILE A 239 -8.73 -4.62 9.31
C ILE A 239 -8.64 -4.39 7.80
N PHE A 240 -7.43 -4.37 7.25
CA PHE A 240 -7.21 -4.16 5.82
C PHE A 240 -8.01 -5.14 4.97
N ASN A 241 -7.96 -6.45 5.30
CA ASN A 241 -8.71 -7.49 4.59
C ASN A 241 -10.22 -7.27 4.64
N SER A 242 -10.75 -6.90 5.82
CA SER A 242 -12.15 -6.57 5.97
C SER A 242 -12.57 -5.38 5.10
N ASP A 243 -11.77 -4.31 5.05
CA ASP A 243 -12.07 -3.09 4.31
C ASP A 243 -12.14 -3.30 2.78
N ILE A 244 -11.32 -4.21 2.26
CA ILE A 244 -11.23 -4.54 0.82
C ILE A 244 -12.05 -5.76 0.40
N GLY A 245 -12.86 -6.31 1.32
CA GLY A 245 -13.79 -7.41 1.03
C GLY A 245 -13.12 -8.76 0.78
N ILE A 246 -12.01 -9.03 1.47
CA ILE A 246 -11.26 -10.28 1.38
C ILE A 246 -11.37 -11.05 2.68
N THR A 247 -11.45 -12.36 2.58
CA THR A 247 -11.50 -13.27 3.72
C THR A 247 -10.42 -14.32 3.61
N TYR A 248 -9.91 -14.77 4.74
CA TYR A 248 -9.17 -16.02 4.81
C TYR A 248 -10.12 -17.18 4.47
N SER A 249 -9.64 -18.27 3.84
CA SER A 249 -10.53 -19.36 3.42
C SER A 249 -11.05 -20.20 4.60
N ASN A 250 -11.94 -19.62 5.39
CA ASN A 250 -12.78 -20.29 6.37
C ASN A 250 -14.17 -19.63 6.33
N LYS A 251 -15.23 -20.45 6.31
CA LYS A 251 -16.63 -20.03 6.14
C LYS A 251 -17.22 -19.24 7.33
N VAL A 252 -16.47 -18.33 7.94
CA VAL A 252 -16.87 -17.55 9.12
C VAL A 252 -16.79 -16.05 8.81
N SER A 253 -17.69 -15.26 9.39
CA SER A 253 -17.84 -13.79 9.26
C SER A 253 -16.50 -13.01 9.23
N SER A 254 -16.39 -11.99 8.37
CA SER A 254 -15.16 -11.20 8.11
C SER A 254 -14.62 -10.38 9.28
N LEU A 255 -15.45 -10.14 10.30
CA LEU A 255 -15.04 -9.45 11.53
C LEU A 255 -14.76 -10.43 12.68
N SER A 256 -14.84 -11.73 12.40
CA SER A 256 -14.56 -12.75 13.40
C SER A 256 -13.08 -13.10 13.45
N TYR A 257 -12.45 -13.01 14.60
CA TYR A 257 -11.11 -13.52 14.92
C TYR A 257 -10.91 -15.01 14.77
N ASN A 258 -11.95 -15.82 14.57
CA ASN A 258 -11.71 -17.13 13.95
C ASN A 258 -10.95 -16.95 12.62
N ASN A 259 -11.23 -15.93 11.81
CA ASN A 259 -10.42 -15.64 10.62
C ASN A 259 -8.98 -15.18 10.93
N ILE A 260 -8.73 -14.50 12.06
CA ILE A 260 -7.39 -14.04 12.46
C ILE A 260 -6.56 -15.18 13.09
N ILE A 261 -7.17 -16.05 13.89
CA ILE A 261 -6.55 -17.27 14.44
C ILE A 261 -6.32 -18.31 13.34
N TYR A 262 -7.27 -18.44 12.40
CA TYR A 262 -7.13 -19.27 11.22
C TYR A 262 -6.39 -18.56 10.06
N ASN A 263 -5.54 -17.58 10.40
CA ASN A 263 -4.16 -17.60 9.88
C ASN A 263 -3.48 -18.92 10.30
N LYS A 264 -4.05 -20.07 9.88
CA LYS A 264 -3.33 -21.32 9.82
C LYS A 264 -2.37 -21.11 8.67
N THR A 265 -1.24 -20.50 9.00
CA THR A 265 0.02 -20.74 8.33
C THR A 265 0.18 -22.25 8.32
N LEU A 266 -0.17 -22.85 7.19
CA LEU A 266 -0.11 -24.29 6.99
C LEU A 266 1.20 -24.59 6.31
N ASP A 267 2.01 -25.45 6.93
CA ASP A 267 3.15 -26.02 6.23
C ASP A 267 2.63 -26.81 5.04
N VAL A 268 3.17 -26.51 3.87
CA VAL A 268 2.73 -27.11 2.61
C VAL A 268 3.86 -27.77 1.87
N THR A 269 3.53 -28.86 1.20
CA THR A 269 4.37 -29.47 0.18
C THR A 269 4.07 -28.88 -1.18
N LEU A 270 4.97 -29.10 -2.13
CA LEU A 270 4.75 -28.71 -3.52
C LEU A 270 3.47 -29.34 -4.11
N GLN A 271 3.19 -30.60 -3.78
CA GLN A 271 1.98 -31.31 -4.23
C GLN A 271 0.71 -30.62 -3.74
N GLN A 272 0.71 -30.07 -2.53
CA GLN A 272 -0.45 -29.36 -1.99
C GLN A 272 -0.72 -28.04 -2.73
N ILE A 273 0.35 -27.33 -3.15
CA ILE A 273 0.21 -26.14 -4.00
C ILE A 273 -0.33 -26.53 -5.39
N GLU A 274 0.20 -27.58 -6.00
CA GLU A 274 -0.26 -28.08 -7.30
C GLU A 274 -1.74 -28.53 -7.27
N ASN A 275 -2.14 -29.23 -6.20
CA ASN A 275 -3.53 -29.62 -5.98
C ASN A 275 -4.44 -28.40 -5.81
N HIS A 276 -3.97 -27.36 -5.12
CA HIS A 276 -4.73 -26.12 -4.98
C HIS A 276 -4.94 -25.40 -6.33
N LEU A 277 -3.90 -25.27 -7.15
CA LEU A 277 -4.02 -24.68 -8.50
C LEU A 277 -4.94 -25.50 -9.40
N SER A 278 -4.90 -26.83 -9.29
CA SER A 278 -5.83 -27.72 -10.00
C SER A 278 -7.28 -27.53 -9.53
N THR A 279 -7.49 -27.35 -8.22
CA THR A 279 -8.82 -27.06 -7.65
C THR A 279 -9.38 -25.73 -8.18
N ILE A 280 -8.52 -24.72 -8.38
CA ILE A 280 -8.90 -23.45 -9.00
C ILE A 280 -9.41 -23.68 -10.43
N GLU A 281 -8.70 -24.49 -11.21
CA GLU A 281 -9.10 -24.85 -12.57
C GLU A 281 -10.43 -25.60 -12.56
N ASP A 282 -10.50 -26.73 -11.85
CA ASP A 282 -11.65 -27.63 -11.88
C ASP A 282 -12.95 -26.93 -11.44
N ASN A 283 -12.87 -25.99 -10.51
CA ASN A 283 -14.03 -25.31 -9.92
C ASN A 283 -14.25 -23.88 -10.41
N LYS A 284 -13.41 -23.34 -11.31
CA LYS A 284 -13.48 -21.95 -11.81
C LYS A 284 -13.52 -20.90 -10.69
N ILE A 285 -12.83 -21.15 -9.59
CA ILE A 285 -12.78 -20.22 -8.45
C ILE A 285 -11.66 -19.19 -8.63
N THR A 286 -11.69 -18.12 -7.83
CA THR A 286 -10.59 -17.15 -7.72
C THR A 286 -10.02 -17.24 -6.32
N SER A 287 -8.74 -17.58 -6.21
CA SER A 287 -8.06 -17.76 -4.92
C SER A 287 -6.59 -17.35 -5.02
N ALA A 288 -6.04 -16.95 -3.88
CA ALA A 288 -4.64 -16.60 -3.73
C ALA A 288 -4.06 -17.25 -2.47
N LEU A 289 -2.80 -17.63 -2.55
CA LEU A 289 -1.96 -18.10 -1.46
C LEU A 289 -0.90 -17.03 -1.18
N LEU A 290 -0.82 -16.58 0.06
CA LEU A 290 0.38 -15.91 0.53
C LEU A 290 1.39 -17.01 0.92
N PHE A 291 2.45 -17.17 0.14
CA PHE A 291 3.49 -18.18 0.33
C PHE A 291 4.65 -17.61 1.13
N LEU A 292 4.94 -18.21 2.27
CA LEU A 292 5.87 -17.75 3.28
C LEU A 292 7.06 -18.71 3.34
N THR A 293 8.27 -18.14 3.28
CA THR A 293 9.53 -18.84 3.50
C THR A 293 10.32 -18.14 4.60
N ASN A 294 11.50 -18.65 4.97
CA ASN A 294 12.35 -18.02 5.99
C ASN A 294 12.66 -16.57 5.61
N CYS A 295 12.12 -15.62 6.38
CA CYS A 295 12.30 -14.17 6.22
C CYS A 295 11.76 -13.58 4.90
N HIS A 296 10.89 -14.28 4.17
CA HIS A 296 10.38 -13.79 2.89
C HIS A 296 8.93 -14.20 2.61
N ALA A 297 8.24 -13.41 1.80
CA ALA A 297 6.84 -13.62 1.47
C ALA A 297 6.59 -13.32 -0.02
N MET A 298 5.79 -14.19 -0.63
CA MET A 298 5.43 -14.22 -2.05
C MET A 298 3.93 -14.47 -2.18
N THR A 299 3.38 -14.27 -3.36
CA THR A 299 1.98 -14.61 -3.64
C THR A 299 1.87 -15.53 -4.84
N ILE A 300 1.08 -16.59 -4.69
CA ILE A 300 0.64 -17.47 -5.77
C ILE A 300 -0.86 -17.25 -5.93
N SER A 301 -1.38 -17.12 -7.13
CA SER A 301 -2.84 -17.06 -7.33
C SER A 301 -3.27 -17.72 -8.62
N GLY A 302 -4.56 -18.01 -8.69
CA GLY A 302 -5.22 -18.41 -9.91
C GLY A 302 -6.63 -17.83 -9.97
N ARG A 303 -7.03 -17.40 -11.16
CA ARG A 303 -8.39 -16.94 -11.45
C ARG A 303 -8.82 -17.36 -12.84
N TYR A 304 -10.13 -17.51 -13.01
CA TYR A 304 -10.74 -17.67 -14.33
C TYR A 304 -11.15 -16.29 -14.87
N ASP A 305 -10.63 -15.93 -16.05
CA ASP A 305 -11.06 -14.75 -16.79
C ASP A 305 -12.25 -15.13 -17.68
N GLU A 306 -13.45 -14.79 -17.23
CA GLU A 306 -14.71 -15.06 -17.96
C GLU A 306 -14.75 -14.38 -19.34
N GLN A 307 -14.11 -13.22 -19.52
CA GLN A 307 -14.14 -12.51 -20.81
C GLN A 307 -13.27 -13.22 -21.85
N LYS A 308 -12.09 -13.70 -21.43
CA LYS A 308 -11.13 -14.38 -22.30
C LYS A 308 -11.28 -15.91 -22.30
N LYS A 309 -12.16 -16.46 -21.44
CA LYS A 309 -12.39 -17.90 -21.22
C LYS A 309 -11.10 -18.67 -20.93
N GLN A 310 -10.19 -18.08 -20.18
CA GLN A 310 -8.88 -18.67 -19.85
C GLN A 310 -8.56 -18.51 -18.37
N TYR A 311 -7.72 -19.40 -17.84
CA TYR A 311 -7.14 -19.21 -16.51
C TYR A 311 -5.92 -18.29 -16.59
N ILE A 312 -5.76 -17.47 -15.56
CA ILE A 312 -4.58 -16.67 -15.35
C ILE A 312 -4.02 -17.08 -13.99
N PHE A 313 -2.82 -17.64 -14.00
CA PHE A 313 -2.02 -17.91 -12.82
C PHE A 313 -0.98 -16.81 -12.66
N SER A 314 -0.79 -16.39 -11.41
CA SER A 314 0.17 -15.35 -11.07
C SER A 314 1.12 -15.84 -9.99
N PHE A 315 2.40 -15.50 -10.12
CA PHE A 315 3.40 -15.61 -9.07
C PHE A 315 4.06 -14.24 -8.87
N PHE A 316 3.89 -13.65 -7.70
CA PHE A 316 4.50 -12.37 -7.36
C PHE A 316 5.61 -12.56 -6.32
N GLU A 317 6.81 -12.17 -6.72
CA GLU A 317 8.03 -12.17 -5.93
C GLU A 317 8.49 -10.71 -5.75
N PRO A 318 8.33 -10.11 -4.55
CA PRO A 318 8.65 -8.70 -4.31
C PRO A 318 10.06 -8.24 -4.72
N ASN A 319 11.03 -9.16 -4.85
CA ASN A 319 12.39 -8.85 -5.30
C ASN A 319 12.65 -9.11 -6.79
N LYS A 320 11.71 -9.66 -7.56
CA LYS A 320 11.91 -10.01 -8.97
C LYS A 320 10.80 -9.50 -9.88
N GLY A 321 9.55 -9.59 -9.45
CA GLY A 321 8.41 -9.17 -10.25
C GLY A 321 7.20 -10.08 -10.15
N LEU A 322 6.27 -9.83 -11.06
CA LEU A 322 5.09 -10.63 -11.28
C LEU A 322 5.27 -11.46 -12.56
N LEU A 323 5.13 -12.77 -12.43
CA LEU A 323 4.94 -13.70 -13.52
C LEU A 323 3.44 -13.94 -13.69
N GLN A 324 2.91 -13.74 -14.89
CA GLN A 324 1.55 -14.15 -15.26
C GLN A 324 1.61 -15.15 -16.40
N THR A 325 0.86 -16.23 -16.27
CA THR A 325 0.86 -17.32 -17.24
C THR A 325 -0.50 -18.01 -17.27
N ASN A 326 -0.80 -18.66 -18.39
CA ASN A 326 -1.98 -19.51 -18.52
C ASN A 326 -1.67 -20.99 -18.18
N ASP A 327 -0.41 -21.30 -17.83
CA ASP A 327 0.06 -22.65 -17.52
C ASP A 327 0.57 -22.73 -16.08
N LYS A 328 -0.21 -23.38 -15.21
CA LYS A 328 0.17 -23.57 -13.80
C LYS A 328 1.49 -24.31 -13.62
N THR A 329 1.92 -25.12 -14.60
CA THR A 329 3.19 -25.87 -14.53
C THR A 329 4.39 -24.93 -14.42
N GLN A 330 4.34 -23.76 -15.07
CA GLN A 330 5.39 -22.75 -14.97
C GLN A 330 5.52 -22.18 -13.56
N ILE A 331 4.40 -22.04 -12.84
CA ILE A 331 4.38 -21.60 -11.44
C ILE A 331 5.00 -22.69 -10.55
N ILE A 332 4.61 -23.95 -10.77
CA ILE A 332 5.12 -25.09 -10.00
C ILE A 332 6.62 -25.27 -10.21
N ASP A 333 7.11 -25.17 -11.44
CA ASP A 333 8.53 -25.28 -11.75
C ASP A 333 9.35 -24.13 -11.16
N LEU A 334 8.79 -22.91 -11.15
CA LEU A 334 9.41 -21.77 -10.45
C LEU A 334 9.53 -22.01 -8.94
N ILE A 335 8.47 -22.54 -8.30
CA ILE A 335 8.51 -22.86 -6.87
C ILE A 335 9.56 -23.95 -6.59
N LYS A 336 9.66 -24.98 -7.45
CA LYS A 336 10.72 -26.00 -7.35
C LYS A 336 12.11 -25.36 -7.39
N GLU A 337 12.34 -24.44 -8.32
CA GLU A 337 13.64 -23.75 -8.45
C GLU A 337 13.97 -22.93 -7.19
N ILE A 338 13.03 -22.12 -6.72
CA ILE A 338 13.22 -21.27 -5.53
C ILE A 338 13.47 -22.10 -4.28
N THR A 339 12.76 -23.21 -4.14
CA THR A 339 12.87 -24.07 -2.95
C THR A 339 14.14 -24.92 -3.00
N ALA A 340 14.52 -25.45 -4.17
CA ALA A 340 15.76 -26.19 -4.36
C ALA A 340 17.02 -25.34 -4.07
N GLY A 341 17.00 -24.04 -4.38
CA GLY A 341 18.10 -23.11 -4.08
C GLY A 341 18.17 -22.61 -2.63
N ASN A 342 17.07 -22.74 -1.85
CA ASN A 342 16.93 -22.20 -0.49
C ASN A 342 16.85 -23.29 0.60
N PHE A 343 17.24 -24.54 0.32
CA PHE A 343 17.37 -25.60 1.32
C PHE A 343 18.57 -25.31 2.27
N ILE A 344 18.43 -24.30 3.13
CA ILE A 344 18.98 -24.37 4.48
C ILE A 344 17.83 -24.91 5.32
N PRO A 345 17.89 -26.17 5.79
CA PRO A 345 16.83 -26.72 6.62
C PRO A 345 16.60 -25.79 7.81
N PRO A 346 15.34 -25.65 8.29
CA PRO A 346 15.10 -24.92 9.52
C PRO A 346 16.00 -25.52 10.61
N LEU A 347 16.69 -24.65 11.34
CA LEU A 347 17.62 -25.00 12.43
C LEU A 347 16.93 -25.93 13.45
N THR A 348 17.00 -27.23 13.20
CA THR A 348 16.85 -28.29 14.18
C THR A 348 18.01 -29.27 13.99
N PHE A 349 19.00 -29.14 14.87
CA PHE A 349 19.88 -30.19 15.39
C PHE A 349 19.82 -31.56 14.69
N THR A 350 20.88 -31.95 13.96
CA THR A 350 21.92 -32.90 14.41
C THR A 350 22.83 -33.29 13.25
N ALA A 351 24.11 -33.50 13.56
CA ALA A 351 25.15 -33.88 12.63
C ALA A 351 24.90 -35.28 12.00
N ASN A 352 25.40 -35.42 10.76
CA ASN A 352 25.65 -36.68 10.02
C ASN A 352 24.45 -37.47 9.50
N PHE A 353 23.95 -37.15 8.31
CA PHE A 353 23.47 -38.16 7.35
C PHE A 353 23.71 -37.71 5.89
N PRO A 354 24.08 -38.63 4.97
CA PRO A 354 24.41 -38.31 3.60
C PRO A 354 23.15 -38.00 2.77
N PHE A 355 23.33 -37.09 1.82
CA PHE A 355 22.38 -36.63 0.80
C PHE A 355 21.47 -37.74 0.24
N ILE A 356 20.16 -37.49 0.22
CA ILE A 356 19.19 -38.27 -0.56
C ILE A 356 18.36 -37.29 -1.40
N GLU A 357 18.56 -37.31 -2.73
CA GLU A 357 17.78 -36.63 -3.78
C GLU A 357 16.29 -37.11 -3.87
N ARG A 358 15.79 -37.82 -2.87
CA ARG A 358 14.39 -38.26 -2.77
C ARG A 358 13.76 -37.60 -1.55
N THR A 359 12.89 -36.61 -1.82
CA THR A 359 11.63 -36.26 -1.12
C THR A 359 11.31 -34.75 -1.04
N LEU A 360 11.66 -33.96 -2.07
CA LEU A 360 11.09 -32.60 -2.26
C LEU A 360 9.55 -32.57 -2.29
N ILE A 361 8.90 -33.68 -2.69
CA ILE A 361 7.44 -33.79 -2.83
C ILE A 361 6.72 -33.95 -1.48
N SER A 362 7.37 -34.55 -0.47
CA SER A 362 6.75 -34.83 0.83
C SER A 362 7.31 -34.00 1.98
N GLN A 363 8.36 -33.21 1.76
CA GLN A 363 8.88 -32.25 2.71
C GLN A 363 8.13 -30.91 2.58
N ALA A 364 7.89 -30.25 3.72
CA ALA A 364 7.33 -28.90 3.72
C ALA A 364 8.32 -27.95 3.05
N ILE A 365 7.86 -27.19 2.05
CA ILE A 365 8.66 -26.25 1.27
C ILE A 365 8.51 -24.79 1.75
N GLY A 366 7.62 -24.58 2.71
CA GLY A 366 7.25 -23.30 3.27
C GLY A 366 5.88 -23.39 3.90
N SER A 367 5.30 -22.25 4.23
CA SER A 367 3.96 -22.18 4.79
C SER A 367 3.07 -21.26 3.96
N VAL A 368 1.76 -21.50 3.95
CA VAL A 368 0.81 -20.66 3.20
C VAL A 368 -0.29 -20.11 4.07
N ILE A 369 -0.83 -18.97 3.64
CA ILE A 369 -2.12 -18.43 4.08
C ILE A 369 -3.04 -18.38 2.87
N TYR A 370 -4.21 -19.00 2.98
CA TYR A 370 -5.21 -19.05 1.91
C TYR A 370 -6.13 -17.82 1.98
N LEU A 371 -6.29 -17.14 0.84
CA LEU A 371 -7.09 -15.92 0.68
C LEU A 371 -8.13 -16.12 -0.42
N GLU A 372 -9.36 -15.69 -0.15
CA GLU A 372 -10.50 -15.79 -1.06
C GLU A 372 -11.29 -14.48 -1.09
N LYS A 373 -11.95 -14.23 -2.22
CA LYS A 373 -12.86 -13.09 -2.39
C LYS A 373 -14.18 -13.36 -1.67
N ARG A 374 -14.68 -12.39 -0.89
CA ARG A 374 -16.00 -12.49 -0.26
C ARG A 374 -17.12 -12.22 -1.29
N ASN A 375 -18.05 -13.16 -1.43
CA ASN A 375 -19.13 -13.08 -2.43
C ASN A 375 -20.23 -12.05 -2.11
N GLU A 376 -20.42 -11.67 -0.84
CA GLU A 376 -21.63 -10.96 -0.39
C GLU A 376 -21.45 -9.44 -0.15
N LEU A 377 -20.23 -8.92 -0.12
CA LEU A 377 -19.92 -7.51 0.20
C LEU A 377 -18.66 -7.03 -0.54
N SER A 378 -18.63 -7.02 -1.87
CA SER A 378 -17.40 -6.62 -2.59
C SER A 378 -17.33 -5.10 -2.80
N LYS A 379 -16.87 -4.34 -1.81
CA LYS A 379 -16.20 -3.05 -2.13
C LYS A 379 -14.95 -3.41 -2.93
N LYS A 380 -14.95 -3.10 -4.22
CA LYS A 380 -13.77 -3.28 -5.07
C LYS A 380 -12.66 -2.38 -4.50
N PRO A 381 -11.43 -2.89 -4.27
CA PRO A 381 -10.35 -2.07 -3.78
C PRO A 381 -10.08 -0.93 -4.78
N TYR A 382 -9.94 0.28 -4.26
CA TYR A 382 -9.65 1.45 -5.07
C TYR A 382 -8.16 1.48 -5.40
N LEU A 383 -7.84 1.68 -6.67
CA LEU A 383 -6.48 1.96 -7.14
C LEU A 383 -6.35 3.46 -7.39
N PRO A 384 -5.64 4.22 -6.54
CA PRO A 384 -5.46 5.65 -6.73
C PRO A 384 -4.65 5.91 -7.99
N SER A 385 -5.17 6.67 -8.96
CA SER A 385 -4.49 6.90 -10.23
C SER A 385 -3.89 8.30 -10.32
N ILE A 386 -2.78 8.43 -11.05
CA ILE A 386 -2.22 9.73 -11.41
C ILE A 386 -3.18 10.39 -12.40
N ASN A 387 -3.92 11.39 -11.92
CA ASN A 387 -4.92 12.08 -12.73
C ASN A 387 -4.29 13.24 -13.51
N LYS A 388 -4.36 13.19 -14.85
CA LYS A 388 -3.89 14.28 -15.74
C LYS A 388 -4.56 15.62 -15.42
N LYS A 389 -5.85 15.63 -15.06
CA LYS A 389 -6.56 16.85 -14.67
C LYS A 389 -6.01 17.43 -13.38
N GLU A 390 -5.72 16.58 -12.39
CA GLU A 390 -5.12 17.02 -11.13
C GLU A 390 -3.72 17.61 -11.35
N ILE A 391 -2.90 16.99 -12.22
CA ILE A 391 -1.60 17.55 -12.62
C ILE A 391 -1.78 18.95 -13.18
N GLN A 392 -2.74 19.18 -14.08
CA GLN A 392 -2.97 20.49 -14.68
C GLN A 392 -3.47 21.53 -13.67
N ILE A 393 -4.39 21.15 -12.79
CA ILE A 393 -4.86 21.99 -11.68
C ILE A 393 -3.68 22.43 -10.81
N LEU A 394 -2.82 21.49 -10.41
CA LEU A 394 -1.63 21.80 -9.62
C LEU A 394 -0.63 22.66 -10.40
N THR A 395 -0.45 22.41 -11.70
CA THR A 395 0.45 23.22 -12.54
C THR A 395 -0.04 24.65 -12.61
N LYS A 396 -1.33 24.88 -12.86
CA LYS A 396 -1.96 26.21 -12.84
C LYS A 396 -1.75 26.91 -11.50
N LYS A 397 -2.02 26.19 -10.41
CA LYS A 397 -1.85 26.69 -9.04
C LYS A 397 -0.40 27.11 -8.78
N HIS A 398 0.57 26.23 -9.02
CA HIS A 398 1.99 26.52 -8.79
C HIS A 398 2.50 27.69 -9.65
N LEU A 399 2.08 27.75 -10.93
CA LEU A 399 2.44 28.86 -11.81
C LEU A 399 1.92 30.22 -11.29
N ALA A 400 0.68 30.24 -10.79
CA ALA A 400 0.05 31.46 -10.26
C ALA A 400 0.62 31.87 -8.89
N GLU A 401 0.82 30.92 -7.97
CA GLU A 401 1.40 31.17 -6.65
C GLU A 401 2.80 31.79 -6.76
N ASP A 402 3.64 31.24 -7.64
CA ASP A 402 5.01 31.72 -7.87
C ASP A 402 5.05 32.93 -8.83
N LYS A 403 3.88 33.43 -9.27
CA LYS A 403 3.70 34.56 -10.19
C LYS A 403 4.60 34.51 -11.42
N VAL A 404 4.67 33.33 -12.03
CA VAL A 404 5.68 33.01 -13.05
C VAL A 404 5.56 33.93 -14.24
N ASP A 405 6.70 34.47 -14.67
CA ASP A 405 6.82 35.31 -15.86
C ASP A 405 7.55 34.51 -16.95
N MET A 406 7.05 34.54 -18.19
CA MET A 406 7.65 33.87 -19.34
C MET A 406 7.58 34.72 -20.60
N THR A 407 8.50 34.49 -21.54
CA THR A 407 8.49 35.15 -22.85
C THR A 407 7.91 34.19 -23.89
N LEU A 408 6.87 34.64 -24.59
CA LEU A 408 6.25 33.92 -25.71
C LEU A 408 7.11 34.03 -26.97
N TYR A 409 6.86 33.18 -27.97
CA TYR A 409 7.64 33.14 -29.22
C TYR A 409 7.71 34.47 -29.98
N ASN A 410 6.67 35.28 -29.87
CA ASN A 410 6.59 36.61 -30.50
C ASN A 410 7.26 37.74 -29.65
N GLY A 411 7.89 37.38 -28.52
CA GLY A 411 8.53 38.32 -27.62
C GLY A 411 7.61 39.01 -26.62
N ALA A 412 6.29 38.74 -26.65
CA ALA A 412 5.38 39.21 -25.60
C ALA A 412 5.69 38.50 -24.27
N LYS A 413 5.48 39.18 -23.15
CA LYS A 413 5.65 38.58 -21.81
C LYS A 413 4.28 38.13 -21.30
N LEU A 414 4.21 36.91 -20.79
CA LEU A 414 3.05 36.35 -20.15
C LEU A 414 3.36 36.11 -18.67
N LYS A 415 2.51 36.65 -17.80
CA LYS A 415 2.59 36.46 -16.36
C LYS A 415 1.41 35.64 -15.86
N PHE A 416 1.68 34.66 -15.01
CA PHE A 416 0.66 33.94 -14.25
C PHE A 416 0.34 34.75 -12.99
N VAL A 417 -0.92 35.18 -12.81
CA VAL A 417 -1.28 36.17 -11.79
C VAL A 417 -2.01 35.55 -10.61
N ASP A 418 -3.01 34.71 -10.88
CA ASP A 418 -3.87 34.10 -9.87
C ASP A 418 -4.53 32.83 -10.39
N TYR A 419 -5.01 31.97 -9.49
CA TYR A 419 -5.74 30.74 -9.82
C TYR A 419 -6.95 30.56 -8.90
N ASP A 420 -8.13 30.44 -9.49
CA ASP A 420 -9.38 30.12 -8.81
C ASP A 420 -9.62 28.60 -8.86
N PRO A 421 -9.40 27.87 -7.75
CA PRO A 421 -9.58 26.42 -7.70
C PRO A 421 -11.06 26.01 -7.76
N LYS A 422 -12.01 26.89 -7.43
CA LYS A 422 -13.45 26.54 -7.42
C LYS A 422 -13.96 26.38 -8.85
N ASN A 423 -13.48 27.21 -9.77
CA ASN A 423 -13.89 27.22 -11.17
C ASN A 423 -12.81 26.69 -12.14
N ASP A 424 -11.68 26.20 -11.62
CA ASP A 424 -10.49 25.79 -12.39
C ASP A 424 -10.00 26.85 -13.40
N LYS A 425 -10.02 28.11 -12.96
CA LYS A 425 -9.79 29.28 -13.79
C LYS A 425 -8.46 29.95 -13.45
N ILE A 426 -7.62 30.19 -14.45
CA ILE A 426 -6.33 30.87 -14.27
C ILE A 426 -6.39 32.30 -14.82
N LYS A 427 -5.87 33.25 -14.05
CA LYS A 427 -5.72 34.65 -14.45
C LYS A 427 -4.28 34.89 -14.89
N LEU A 428 -4.12 35.51 -16.05
CA LEU A 428 -2.83 35.84 -16.65
C LEU A 428 -2.77 37.32 -16.98
N GLU A 429 -1.57 37.88 -17.09
CA GLU A 429 -1.31 39.19 -17.68
C GLU A 429 -0.43 39.02 -18.92
N LEU A 430 -0.93 39.43 -20.08
CA LEU A 430 -0.20 39.45 -21.33
C LEU A 430 0.29 40.87 -21.61
N MET A 431 1.60 41.07 -21.54
CA MET A 431 2.28 42.32 -21.85
C MET A 431 2.81 42.26 -23.29
N THR A 432 2.16 43.00 -24.18
CA THR A 432 2.62 43.20 -25.56
C THR A 432 3.48 44.47 -25.66
N LYS A 433 4.06 44.75 -26.82
CA LYS A 433 4.84 46.00 -27.05
C LYS A 433 4.01 47.27 -26.82
N THR A 434 2.70 47.22 -27.01
CA THR A 434 1.82 48.40 -27.06
C THR A 434 0.82 48.47 -25.91
N LYS A 435 0.41 47.33 -25.35
CA LYS A 435 -0.64 47.23 -24.32
C LYS A 435 -0.46 46.01 -23.41
N ASN A 436 -1.05 46.10 -22.21
CA ASN A 436 -1.23 44.97 -21.31
C ASN A 436 -2.68 44.50 -21.33
N TYR A 437 -2.87 43.19 -21.26
CA TYR A 437 -4.18 42.53 -21.21
C TYR A 437 -4.25 41.60 -20.00
N THR A 438 -5.39 41.56 -19.33
CA THR A 438 -5.75 40.53 -18.38
C THR A 438 -6.43 39.40 -19.12
N LEU A 439 -5.93 38.17 -19.00
CA LEU A 439 -6.56 36.99 -19.59
C LEU A 439 -7.12 36.09 -18.48
N TYR A 440 -8.25 35.47 -18.76
CA TYR A 440 -8.90 34.53 -17.87
C TYR A 440 -9.15 33.23 -18.62
N SER A 441 -8.48 32.13 -18.25
CA SER A 441 -8.59 30.84 -18.95
C SER A 441 -9.22 29.77 -18.07
N GLU A 442 -10.23 29.09 -18.61
CA GLU A 442 -10.91 27.92 -18.03
C GLU A 442 -10.46 26.62 -18.72
N PHE A 443 -9.50 26.69 -19.65
CA PHE A 443 -9.01 25.49 -20.34
C PHE A 443 -8.32 24.52 -19.37
N ASN A 444 -8.58 23.23 -19.56
CA ASN A 444 -8.05 22.16 -18.72
C ASN A 444 -6.52 22.02 -18.79
N ASP A 445 -5.84 22.57 -19.82
CA ASP A 445 -4.39 22.41 -20.04
C ASP A 445 -3.69 23.75 -20.31
N VAL A 446 -2.55 23.95 -19.63
CA VAL A 446 -1.77 25.20 -19.69
C VAL A 446 -1.12 25.39 -21.05
N ASN A 447 -0.59 24.33 -21.67
CA ASN A 447 0.04 24.43 -22.99
C ASN A 447 -0.98 24.84 -24.07
N THR A 448 -2.20 24.34 -23.97
CA THR A 448 -3.31 24.69 -24.85
C THR A 448 -3.68 26.17 -24.70
N THR A 449 -3.79 26.64 -23.45
CA THR A 449 -4.00 28.08 -23.18
C THR A 449 -2.94 28.94 -23.85
N ILE A 450 -1.66 28.61 -23.68
CA ILE A 450 -0.55 29.36 -24.27
C ILE A 450 -0.54 29.28 -25.80
N SER A 451 -0.88 28.11 -26.36
CA SER A 451 -0.96 27.93 -27.81
C SER A 451 -2.04 28.80 -28.41
N LEU A 452 -3.20 28.93 -27.75
CA LEU A 452 -4.29 29.81 -28.17
C LEU A 452 -3.90 31.29 -28.06
N ILE A 453 -3.20 31.70 -27.00
CA ILE A 453 -2.68 33.07 -26.86
C ILE A 453 -1.71 33.39 -28.01
N ASN A 454 -0.81 32.46 -28.35
CA ASN A 454 0.13 32.65 -29.46
C ASN A 454 -0.60 32.74 -30.80
N ALA A 455 -1.58 31.85 -31.04
CA ALA A 455 -2.35 31.81 -32.28
C ALA A 455 -3.23 33.06 -32.48
N SER A 456 -3.61 33.74 -31.40
CA SER A 456 -4.47 34.94 -31.44
C SER A 456 -3.70 36.26 -31.27
N MET A 457 -2.36 36.24 -31.36
CA MET A 457 -1.54 37.41 -31.01
C MET A 457 -1.88 38.67 -31.81
N ASP A 458 -2.11 38.51 -33.12
CA ASP A 458 -2.39 39.62 -34.03
C ASP A 458 -3.76 40.27 -33.79
N GLU A 459 -4.68 39.57 -33.11
CA GLU A 459 -6.02 40.06 -32.82
C GLU A 459 -6.06 40.93 -31.58
N TYR A 460 -5.22 40.68 -30.56
CA TYR A 460 -5.19 41.49 -29.35
C TYR A 460 -5.02 42.99 -29.66
N GLN A 461 -4.17 43.33 -30.62
CA GLN A 461 -3.88 44.73 -30.98
C GLN A 461 -5.09 45.48 -31.56
N LYS A 462 -6.05 44.76 -32.16
CA LYS A 462 -7.26 45.31 -32.78
C LYS A 462 -8.38 45.55 -31.77
N HIS A 463 -8.30 44.97 -30.58
CA HIS A 463 -9.34 45.08 -29.55
C HIS A 463 -9.12 46.24 -28.57
N LYS A 464 -10.24 46.83 -28.14
CA LYS A 464 -10.29 47.91 -27.12
C LYS A 464 -10.33 47.38 -25.69
N SER A 465 -10.97 46.23 -25.47
CA SER A 465 -11.02 45.61 -24.13
C SER A 465 -9.64 45.15 -23.70
N LYS A 466 -9.33 45.35 -22.42
CA LYS A 466 -8.11 44.85 -21.79
C LYS A 466 -8.34 43.53 -21.06
N ASP A 467 -9.58 43.16 -20.78
CA ASP A 467 -9.95 41.90 -20.13
C ASP A 467 -10.48 40.91 -21.17
N ILE A 468 -9.95 39.69 -21.17
CA ILE A 468 -10.18 38.69 -22.21
C ILE A 468 -10.39 37.32 -21.59
N TYR A 469 -11.35 36.55 -22.11
CA TYR A 469 -11.73 35.25 -21.58
C TYR A 469 -11.39 34.13 -22.58
N ILE A 470 -11.00 32.96 -22.07
CA ILE A 470 -10.60 31.80 -22.87
C ILE A 470 -11.34 30.58 -22.27
N ASP A 471 -12.43 30.15 -22.91
CA ASP A 471 -13.33 29.08 -22.44
C ASP A 471 -13.23 27.80 -23.31
N GLY A 472 -13.26 26.63 -22.67
CA GLY A 472 -13.21 25.30 -23.29
C GLY A 472 -14.57 24.65 -23.60
N TYR A 473 -15.71 25.18 -23.15
CA TYR A 473 -17.05 24.63 -23.47
C TYR A 473 -17.45 24.86 -24.92
N ALA A 474 -16.94 25.92 -25.55
CA ALA A 474 -17.00 26.08 -26.99
C ALA A 474 -15.76 25.42 -27.59
N SER A 475 -15.90 24.15 -28.00
CA SER A 475 -14.85 23.34 -28.64
C SER A 475 -14.26 23.92 -29.94
N ASN A 476 -14.59 25.17 -30.28
CA ASN A 476 -14.21 25.86 -31.50
C ASN A 476 -13.92 27.37 -31.33
N TYR A 477 -13.90 28.04 -30.16
CA TYR A 477 -13.80 29.52 -30.11
C TYR A 477 -13.10 30.17 -28.88
N ILE A 478 -12.29 31.23 -29.07
CA ILE A 478 -11.90 32.21 -28.02
C ILE A 478 -13.04 33.22 -27.84
N TYR A 479 -13.41 33.55 -26.59
CA TYR A 479 -14.50 34.47 -26.25
C TYR A 479 -13.97 35.81 -25.74
N ILE A 480 -14.16 36.89 -26.51
CA ILE A 480 -13.79 38.24 -26.08
C ILE A 480 -15.05 38.91 -25.53
N ASP A 481 -15.29 38.78 -24.23
CA ASP A 481 -16.37 39.50 -23.57
C ASP A 481 -16.02 40.99 -23.46
N GLY A 482 -16.87 41.82 -24.04
CA GLY A 482 -17.05 43.20 -23.65
C GLY A 482 -18.55 43.44 -23.59
N TYR A 483 -19.03 43.95 -22.45
CA TYR A 483 -20.38 44.50 -22.30
C TYR A 483 -20.62 45.64 -23.30
N ALA A 484 -20.89 45.29 -24.56
CA ALA A 484 -21.43 46.07 -25.68
C ALA A 484 -21.16 45.34 -27.01
N SER A 485 -22.06 44.42 -27.36
CA SER A 485 -22.55 44.16 -28.74
C SER A 485 -21.52 44.06 -29.88
N ASN A 486 -20.60 43.08 -29.87
CA ASN A 486 -20.05 42.43 -31.08
C ASN A 486 -19.16 41.23 -30.66
N ASP A 487 -19.76 40.05 -30.57
CA ASP A 487 -19.04 38.81 -30.24
C ASP A 487 -18.09 38.43 -31.39
N ILE A 488 -16.79 38.29 -31.11
CA ILE A 488 -15.78 37.77 -32.04
C ILE A 488 -15.36 36.37 -31.56
N TYR A 489 -15.39 35.41 -32.48
CA TYR A 489 -15.06 34.02 -32.20
C TYR A 489 -13.78 33.61 -32.90
N ILE A 490 -12.82 32.93 -32.25
CA ILE A 490 -11.55 32.48 -32.89
C ILE A 490 -11.38 30.96 -32.79
N ASP A 491 -11.27 30.27 -33.92
CA ASP A 491 -11.20 28.80 -33.96
C ASP A 491 -9.84 28.17 -33.62
N LYS A 492 -9.81 26.83 -33.56
CA LYS A 492 -8.60 26.02 -33.28
C LYS A 492 -7.45 26.23 -34.28
N LYS A 493 -7.70 26.94 -35.38
CA LYS A 493 -6.71 27.31 -36.41
C LYS A 493 -6.35 28.80 -36.35
N GLY A 494 -6.88 29.55 -35.39
CA GLY A 494 -6.68 31.00 -35.28
C GLY A 494 -7.56 31.83 -36.22
N GLN A 495 -8.67 31.28 -36.76
CA GLN A 495 -9.54 31.99 -37.70
C GLN A 495 -10.76 32.60 -37.01
N ILE A 496 -11.13 33.83 -37.38
CA ILE A 496 -12.33 34.49 -36.86
C ILE A 496 -13.59 33.92 -37.51
N LEU A 497 -14.57 33.51 -36.70
CA LEU A 497 -15.95 33.28 -37.14
C LEU A 497 -16.83 34.39 -36.54
N ASN A 498 -17.59 35.10 -37.38
CA ASN A 498 -18.62 36.03 -36.92
C ASN A 498 -19.90 35.22 -36.71
N ARG A 499 -20.58 35.32 -35.55
CA ARG A 499 -22.00 34.93 -35.53
C ARG A 499 -22.77 35.93 -36.38
N LEU A 500 -23.48 35.39 -37.38
CA LEU A 500 -24.65 36.06 -37.96
C LEU A 500 -25.54 36.52 -36.81
N LYS A 501 -25.95 37.79 -36.85
CA LYS A 501 -27.08 38.31 -36.08
C LYS A 501 -28.22 37.30 -36.20
N THR A 502 -28.57 36.63 -35.11
CA THR A 502 -29.91 36.07 -34.98
C THR A 502 -30.87 37.24 -34.99
N ALA A 503 -31.83 37.18 -35.92
CA ALA A 503 -32.93 38.13 -36.07
C ALA A 503 -33.76 38.25 -34.79
#